data_AF-A0A1M6FNF7-F1
#
_entry.id   AF-A0A1M6FNF7-F1
#
_cell.length_a   1.000
_cell.length_b   1.000
_cell.length_c   1.000
_cell.angle_alpha   90.00
_cell.angle_beta   90.00
_cell.angle_gamma   90.00
#
_symmetry.space_group_name_H-M   'P 1'
#
loop_
_entity.id
_entity.type
_entity.pdbx_description
1 polymer ?
#
loop_
_entity_poly.entity_id
_entity_poly.type
_entity_poly.pdbx_seq_one_letter_code
_entity_poly.pdbx_strand_id
1 'polypeptide(L)' 'MNAECLINLSQAVAHGSLRRVKNYRTEQQGVVVQVMGEGLTVNIGSDTEVWGYQDCEEVSIQ' A
#
# COMPACT_ATOMS: atom_id res chain seq x y z
N MET A 1 -4.32 -14.54 27.38
CA MET A 1 -3.78 -14.09 26.07
C MET A 1 -4.24 -12.65 25.88
N ASN A 2 -3.31 -11.69 26.05
CA ASN A 2 -3.60 -10.26 25.96
C ASN A 2 -3.88 -9.89 24.49
N ALA A 3 -5.02 -9.23 24.26
CA ALA A 3 -5.46 -8.74 22.95
C ALA A 3 -4.63 -7.53 22.44
N GLU A 4 -3.41 -7.37 22.92
CA GLU A 4 -2.56 -6.18 22.71
C GLU A 4 -1.50 -6.40 21.61
N CYS A 5 -1.44 -7.57 20.98
CA CYS A 5 -0.58 -7.80 19.81
C CYS A 5 -1.22 -7.40 18.47
N LEU A 6 -2.43 -6.81 18.47
CA LEU A 6 -3.08 -6.26 17.28
C LEU A 6 -2.69 -4.80 17.02
N ILE A 7 -1.53 -4.39 17.53
CA ILE A 7 -0.94 -3.07 17.30
C ILE A 7 -0.48 -2.99 15.83
N ASN A 8 -1.46 -2.57 15.01
CA ASN A 8 -1.40 -1.36 14.22
C ASN A 8 -0.79 -1.42 12.80
N LEU A 9 -1.48 -2.13 11.89
CA LEU A 9 -1.55 -1.67 10.50
C LEU A 9 -2.10 -0.23 10.40
N SER A 10 -2.88 0.22 11.39
CA SER A 10 -3.39 1.58 11.58
C SER A 10 -2.36 2.62 12.07
N GLN A 11 -1.23 2.24 12.69
CA GLN A 11 -0.18 3.19 13.10
C GLN A 11 0.89 3.36 12.01
N ALA A 12 0.97 2.47 11.02
CA ALA A 12 1.74 2.77 9.81
C ALA A 12 1.13 3.96 9.03
N VAL A 13 -0.19 4.17 9.16
CA VAL A 13 -0.87 5.41 8.73
C VAL A 13 -0.48 6.59 9.65
N ALA A 14 -0.20 6.35 10.94
CA ALA A 14 0.13 7.38 11.92
C ALA A 14 1.54 7.97 11.77
N HIS A 15 2.48 7.29 11.11
CA HIS A 15 3.80 7.85 10.76
C HIS A 15 3.86 8.45 9.35
N GLY A 16 2.72 8.65 8.68
CA GLY A 16 2.57 9.63 7.59
C GLY A 16 3.25 9.30 6.25
N SER A 17 4.05 8.24 6.13
CA SER A 17 4.64 7.82 4.86
C SER A 17 3.73 6.81 4.16
N LEU A 18 2.55 7.28 3.73
CA LEU A 18 1.72 6.55 2.78
C LEU A 18 2.53 6.36 1.49
N ARG A 19 3.06 5.15 1.26
CA ARG A 19 3.78 4.83 0.03
C ARG A 19 2.79 4.86 -1.13
N ARG A 20 2.92 5.86 -2.00
CA ARG A 20 2.18 5.90 -3.25
C ARG A 20 2.95 5.09 -4.27
N VAL A 21 2.23 4.29 -5.04
CA VAL A 21 2.80 3.52 -6.14
C VAL A 21 2.04 3.78 -7.42
N LYS A 22 2.74 3.76 -8.55
CA LYS A 22 2.17 3.77 -9.90
C LYS A 22 2.32 2.39 -10.51
N ASN A 23 1.22 1.83 -11.02
CA ASN A 23 1.27 0.63 -11.84
C ASN A 23 1.63 1.03 -13.28
N TYR A 24 2.73 0.50 -13.84
CA TYR A 24 3.13 0.83 -15.21
C TYR A 24 2.24 0.20 -16.29
N ARG A 25 1.56 -0.90 -15.97
CA ARG A 25 0.71 -1.63 -16.92
C ARG A 25 -0.63 -0.95 -17.12
N THR A 26 -1.20 -0.40 -16.05
CA THR A 26 -2.51 0.27 -16.07
C THR A 26 -2.38 1.79 -16.01
N GLU A 27 -1.18 2.31 -15.78
CA GLU A 27 -0.86 3.71 -15.51
C GLU A 27 -1.58 4.32 -14.29
N GLN A 28 -2.27 3.48 -13.51
CA GLN A 28 -3.01 3.90 -12.33
C GLN A 28 -2.07 4.16 -11.15
N GLN A 29 -2.50 5.05 -10.26
CA GLN A 29 -1.77 5.36 -9.04
C GLN A 29 -2.64 5.09 -7.83
N GLY A 30 -2.03 4.58 -6.77
CA GLY A 30 -2.73 4.36 -5.53
C GLY A 30 -1.81 4.35 -4.34
N VAL A 31 -2.40 4.13 -3.17
CA VAL A 31 -1.70 4.09 -1.90
C VAL A 31 -1.55 2.64 -1.48
N VAL A 32 -0.33 2.20 -1.20
CA VAL A 32 -0.09 0.88 -0.63
C VAL A 32 -0.69 0.84 0.76
N VAL A 33 -1.70 -0.02 0.94
CA VAL A 33 -2.36 -0.26 2.23
C VAL A 33 -1.88 -1.55 2.88
N GLN A 34 -1.38 -2.49 2.07
CA GLN A 34 -0.83 -3.73 2.56
C GLN A 34 0.23 -4.30 1.62
N VAL A 35 1.17 -5.04 2.20
CA VAL A 35 2.27 -5.69 1.50
C VAL A 35 2.18 -7.16 1.89
N MET A 36 1.83 -8.04 0.94
CA MET A 36 1.63 -9.47 1.19
C MET A 36 2.40 -10.33 0.19
N GLY A 37 3.36 -11.12 0.69
CA GLY A 37 4.15 -12.03 -0.14
C GLY A 37 4.82 -11.29 -1.30
N GLU A 38 4.43 -11.64 -2.53
CA GLU A 38 4.93 -11.09 -3.80
C GLU A 38 4.06 -9.96 -4.39
N GLY A 39 3.08 -9.45 -3.63
CA GLY A 39 2.15 -8.42 -4.08
C GLY A 39 1.96 -7.24 -3.12
N LEU A 40 1.56 -6.11 -3.71
CA LEU A 40 1.16 -4.87 -3.06
C LEU A 40 -0.35 -4.76 -3.16
N THR A 41 -1.03 -4.62 -2.03
CA THR A 41 -2.44 -4.22 -1.99
C THR A 41 -2.49 -2.70 -1.99
N VAL A 42 -3.10 -2.15 -3.03
CA VAL A 42 -3.09 -0.73 -3.35
C VAL A 42 -4.53 -0.23 -3.42
N ASN A 43 -4.82 0.85 -2.68
CA ASN A 43 -6.08 1.55 -2.79
C ASN A 43 -6.03 2.59 -3.91
N ILE A 44 -7.00 2.50 -4.82
CA ILE A 44 -7.19 3.38 -5.96
C ILE A 44 -8.57 4.03 -5.80
N GLY A 45 -8.60 5.21 -5.21
CA GLY A 45 -9.87 5.85 -4.86
C GLY A 45 -10.63 5.06 -3.79
N SER A 46 -11.77 4.46 -4.16
CA SER A 46 -12.61 3.64 -3.28
C SER A 46 -12.41 2.13 -3.48
N ASP A 47 -11.65 1.74 -4.50
CA ASP A 47 -11.37 0.35 -4.83
C ASP A 47 -9.99 -0.08 -4.30
N THR A 48 -9.83 -1.40 -4.15
CA THR A 48 -8.57 -2.01 -3.74
C THR A 48 -8.15 -3.02 -4.79
N GLU A 49 -6.92 -2.90 -5.26
CA GLU A 49 -6.31 -3.83 -6.20
C GLU A 49 -5.05 -4.47 -5.63
N VAL A 50 -4.70 -5.65 -6.15
CA VAL A 50 -3.42 -6.30 -5.85
C VAL A 50 -2.53 -6.19 -7.07
N TRP A 51 -1.38 -5.53 -6.91
CA TRP A 51 -0.38 -5.34 -7.94
C TRP A 51 0.89 -6.11 -7.61
N GLY A 52 1.55 -6.67 -8.61
CA GLY A 52 2.87 -7.26 -8.42
C GLY A 52 3.93 -6.17 -8.24
N TYR A 53 4.96 -6.41 -7.41
CA TYR A 53 6.03 -5.43 -7.21
C TYR A 53 6.73 -5.01 -8.51
N GLN A 54 6.93 -5.97 -9.41
CA GLN A 54 7.55 -5.75 -10.73
C GLN A 54 6.76 -4.78 -11.62
N ASP A 55 5.47 -4.62 -11.34
CA ASP A 55 4.57 -3.75 -12.09
C ASP A 55 4.42 -2.37 -11.42
N CYS A 56 5.07 -2.13 -10.27
CA CYS A 56 4.89 -0.94 -9.44
C CYS A 56 6.16 -0.08 -9.31
N GLU A 57 6.01 1.24 -9.46
CA GLU A 57 7.02 2.23 -9.06
C GLU A 57 6.62 2.92 -7.77
N GLU A 58 7.57 3.18 -6.86
CA GLU A 58 7.32 4.10 -5.75
C GLU A 58 7.33 5.55 -6.25
N VAL A 59 6.23 6.27 -5.98
CA VAL A 59 6.09 7.68 -6.33
C VAL A 59 6.28 8.50 -5.06
N SER A 60 7.46 9.11 -4.93
CA SER A 60 7.74 10.09 -3.89
C SER A 60 6.93 11.36 -4.17
N ILE A 61 6.12 11.77 -3.20
CA ILE A 61 5.50 13.11 -3.20
C ILE A 61 6.58 14.06 -2.68
N GLN A 62 7.21 14.83 -3.57
CA GLN A 62 8.07 15.97 -3.20
C GLN A 62 7.23 17.17 -2.78
#